data_AF-A0A4Y2MAR4-F1
#
_entry.id   AF-A0A4Y2MAR4-F1
#
_cell.length_a   1.000
_cell.length_b   1.000
_cell.length_c   1.000
_cell.angle_alpha   90.00
_cell.angle_beta   90.00
_cell.angle_gamma   90.00
#
_symmetry.space_group_name_H-M   'P 1'
#
loop_
_entity.id
_entity.type
_entity.pdbx_description
1 polymer ?
#
loop_
_entity_poly.entity_id
_entity_poly.type
_entity_poly.pdbx_seq_one_letter_code
_entity_poly.pdbx_strand_id
1 'polypeptide(L)'
;NGKVPLQICEQPTNEVTYFRALVDASGVSEEDIMLLPLFTSIVTQMGAGNLSYKELDQEIQLKTGKLDVSFHLSEDPSDTLQFRQV
;
A
#
# COMPACT_ATOMS: atom_id res chain seq x y z
N ASN A 1 17.01 -16.11 5.83
CA ASN A 1 15.72 -16.29 6.52
C ASN A 1 15.04 -14.94 6.71
N GLY A 2 14.39 -14.40 5.67
CA GLY A 2 13.68 -13.13 5.76
C GLY A 2 12.32 -13.32 6.41
N LYS A 3 12.19 -12.97 7.69
CA LYS A 3 10.87 -12.89 8.35
C LYS A 3 10.32 -11.49 8.10
N VAL A 4 9.16 -11.40 7.46
CA VAL A 4 8.41 -10.14 7.37
C VAL A 4 7.72 -9.91 8.72
N PRO A 5 7.91 -8.76 9.39
CA PRO A 5 7.25 -8.48 10.67
C PRO A 5 5.73 -8.46 10.47
N LEU A 6 5.01 -9.09 11.40
CA LEU A 6 3.55 -9.16 11.37
C LEU A 6 2.99 -8.54 12.66
N GLN A 7 2.02 -7.65 12.52
CA GLN A 7 1.22 -7.14 13.63
C GLN A 7 -0.17 -7.74 13.56
N ILE A 8 -0.58 -8.42 14.65
CA ILE A 8 -1.92 -9.00 14.80
C ILE A 8 -2.64 -8.23 15.89
N CYS A 9 -3.90 -7.85 15.65
CA CYS A 9 -4.75 -7.15 16.60
C CYS A 9 -6.13 -7.82 16.62
N GLU A 10 -6.41 -8.62 17.65
CA GLU A 10 -7.71 -9.27 17.82
C GLU A 10 -8.72 -8.26 18.35
N GLN A 11 -9.77 -7.98 17.58
CA GLN A 11 -10.84 -7.03 17.92
C GLN A 11 -12.21 -7.62 17.52
N PRO A 12 -13.31 -7.26 18.21
CA PRO A 12 -14.66 -7.74 17.88
C PRO A 12 -15.22 -6.99 16.64
N THR A 13 -14.64 -7.24 15.46
CA THR A 13 -14.96 -6.55 14.20
C THR A 13 -16.21 -7.08 13.48
N ASN A 14 -17.01 -7.92 14.15
CA ASN A 14 -18.18 -8.56 13.57
C ASN A 14 -17.85 -9.32 12.27
N GLU A 15 -16.88 -10.23 12.37
CA GLU A 15 -16.43 -11.13 11.29
C GLU A 15 -15.72 -10.43 10.11
N VAL A 16 -15.45 -9.13 10.21
CA VAL A 16 -14.68 -8.39 9.21
C VAL A 16 -13.19 -8.49 9.50
N THR A 17 -12.41 -8.93 8.52
CA THR A 17 -10.94 -8.95 8.61
C THR A 17 -10.34 -7.73 7.91
N TYR A 18 -9.43 -7.03 8.59
CA TYR A 18 -8.67 -5.93 8.02
C TYR A 18 -7.24 -6.39 7.75
N PHE A 19 -6.77 -6.15 6.53
CA PHE A 19 -5.40 -6.43 6.11
C PHE A 19 -4.73 -5.13 5.68
N ARG A 20 -3.50 -4.90 6.16
CA ARG A 20 -2.65 -3.79 5.74
C ARG A 20 -1.22 -4.30 5.54
N ALA A 21 -0.67 -4.00 4.38
CA ALA A 21 0.75 -4.18 4.10
C ALA A 21 1.41 -2.80 4.00
N LEU A 22 2.63 -2.68 4.55
CA LEU A 22 3.46 -1.50 4.40
C LEU A 22 4.70 -1.90 3.59
N VAL A 23 5.00 -1.11 2.57
CA VAL A 23 6.17 -1.30 1.71
C VAL A 23 7.05 -0.07 1.87
N ASP A 24 8.33 -0.29 2.12
CA ASP A 24 9.31 0.79 2.17
C ASP A 24 9.57 1.32 0.76
N ALA A 25 9.32 2.62 0.56
CA ALA A 25 9.55 3.33 -0.68
C ALA A 25 10.92 4.04 -0.72
N SER A 26 11.78 3.88 0.30
CA SER A 26 13.12 4.49 0.36
C SER A 26 14.04 4.12 -0.81
N GLY A 27 13.78 2.99 -1.47
CA GLY A 27 14.52 2.54 -2.65
C GLY A 27 14.05 3.15 -3.98
N VAL A 28 13.01 3.99 -3.98
CA VAL A 28 12.52 4.70 -5.18
C VAL A 28 13.43 5.90 -5.43
N SER A 29 13.76 6.16 -6.69
CA SER A 29 14.60 7.30 -7.06
C SER A 29 13.92 8.64 -6.74
N GLU A 30 14.70 9.69 -6.53
CA GLU A 30 14.15 11.05 -6.33
C GLU A 30 13.31 11.52 -7.52
N GLU A 31 13.66 11.09 -8.73
CA GLU A 31 12.93 11.43 -9.96
C GLU A 31 11.56 10.73 -10.02
N ASP A 32 11.49 9.48 -9.55
CA ASP A 32 10.28 8.64 -9.63
C ASP A 32 9.33 8.81 -8.44
N ILE A 33 9.78 9.42 -7.33
CA ILE A 33 8.94 9.57 -6.13
C ILE A 33 7.65 10.37 -6.40
N MET A 34 7.72 11.32 -7.34
CA MET A 34 6.58 12.11 -7.78
C MET A 34 5.52 11.28 -8.52
N LEU A 35 5.88 10.10 -9.04
CA LEU A 35 4.96 9.20 -9.72
C LEU A 35 4.20 8.28 -8.76
N LEU A 36 4.64 8.14 -7.50
CA LEU A 36 4.00 7.25 -6.53
C LEU A 36 2.52 7.57 -6.28
N PRO A 37 2.09 8.84 -6.13
CA PRO A 37 0.66 9.15 -6.00
C PRO A 37 -0.16 8.70 -7.21
N LEU A 38 0.37 8.90 -8.43
CA LEU A 38 -0.29 8.44 -9.65
C LEU A 38 -0.34 6.91 -9.70
N PHE A 39 0.78 6.24 -9.45
CA PHE A 39 0.86 4.79 -9.43
C PHE A 39 -0.14 4.18 -8.45
N THR A 40 -0.14 4.65 -7.20
CA THR A 40 -1.06 4.14 -6.16
C THR A 40 -2.53 4.39 -6.49
N SER A 41 -2.85 5.46 -7.24
CA SER A 41 -4.23 5.74 -7.66
C SER A 41 -4.78 4.75 -8.70
N ILE A 42 -3.92 4.13 -9.51
CA ILE A 42 -4.34 3.27 -10.63
C ILE A 42 -3.97 1.80 -10.49
N VAL A 43 -3.04 1.44 -9.60
CA VAL A 43 -2.44 0.08 -9.56
C VAL A 43 -3.47 -1.04 -9.38
N THR A 44 -4.56 -0.80 -8.65
CA THR A 44 -5.63 -1.79 -8.44
C THR A 44 -6.63 -1.86 -9.60
N GLN A 45 -6.51 -0.97 -10.59
CA GLN A 45 -7.45 -0.79 -11.71
C GLN A 45 -6.85 -1.18 -13.06
N MET A 46 -5.59 -1.63 -13.11
CA MET A 46 -4.91 -1.95 -14.37
C MET A 46 -5.04 -3.42 -14.81
N GLY A 47 -5.63 -4.27 -13.97
CA GLY A 47 -5.55 -5.74 -14.10
C GLY A 47 -4.29 -6.30 -13.44
N ALA A 48 -4.24 -7.62 -13.26
CA ALA A 48 -3.13 -8.28 -12.58
C ALA A 48 -3.00 -9.74 -13.04
N GLY A 49 -1.76 -10.16 -13.35
CA GLY A 49 -1.49 -11.54 -13.79
C GLY A 49 -2.25 -11.89 -15.07
N ASN A 50 -3.16 -12.87 -14.98
CA ASN A 50 -4.02 -13.31 -16.07
C ASN A 50 -5.39 -12.61 -16.12
N LEU A 51 -5.66 -11.65 -15.22
CA LEU A 51 -6.92 -10.92 -15.16
C LEU A 51 -6.79 -9.58 -15.90
N SER A 52 -7.70 -9.33 -16.83
CA SER A 52 -7.94 -7.99 -17.36
C SER A 52 -8.42 -7.03 -16.27
N TYR A 53 -8.40 -5.73 -16.54
CA TYR A 53 -8.88 -4.73 -15.59
C TYR A 53 -10.34 -4.97 -15.15
N LYS A 54 -11.21 -5.43 -16.06
CA LYS A 54 -12.61 -5.74 -15.76
C LYS A 54 -12.76 -6.97 -14.88
N GLU A 55 -12.00 -8.02 -15.18
CA GLU A 55 -12.04 -9.25 -14.40
C GLU A 55 -11.49 -9.01 -12.99
N LEU A 56 -10.42 -8.22 -12.85
CA LEU A 56 -9.88 -7.85 -11.55
C LEU A 56 -10.88 -7.00 -10.74
N ASP A 57 -11.51 -6.00 -11.35
CA ASP A 57 -12.53 -5.18 -10.68
C ASP A 57 -13.70 -6.02 -10.17
N GLN A 58 -14.20 -6.96 -10.99
CA GLN A 58 -15.24 -7.91 -10.58
C GLN A 58 -14.82 -8.78 -9.39
N GLU A 59 -13.61 -9.32 -9.42
CA GLU A 59 -13.08 -10.16 -8.34
C GLU A 59 -12.91 -9.37 -7.03
N ILE A 60 -12.44 -8.12 -7.10
CA ILE A 60 -12.33 -7.22 -5.94
C ILE A 60 -13.70 -6.97 -5.32
N GLN A 61 -14.71 -6.63 -6.14
CA GLN A 61 -16.07 -6.35 -5.66
C GLN A 61 -16.76 -7.60 -5.09
N LEU A 62 -16.51 -8.77 -5.68
CA LEU A 62 -17.13 -10.02 -5.26
C LEU A 62 -16.52 -10.56 -3.96
N LYS A 63 -15.21 -10.39 -3.76
CA LYS A 63 -14.47 -11.06 -2.67
C LYS A 63 -14.02 -10.14 -1.55
N THR A 64 -14.06 -8.82 -1.74
CA THR A 64 -13.58 -7.85 -0.75
C THR A 64 -14.57 -6.70 -0.57
N GLY A 65 -14.58 -6.08 0.61
CA GLY A 65 -15.33 -4.83 0.81
C GLY A 65 -14.63 -3.64 0.15
N LYS A 66 -13.28 -3.64 0.12
CA LYS A 66 -12.43 -2.63 -0.50
C LYS A 66 -11.02 -3.18 -0.67
N LEU A 67 -10.37 -2.80 -1.77
CA LEU A 67 -8.92 -2.95 -1.97
C LEU A 67 -8.37 -1.62 -2.48
N ASP A 68 -7.40 -1.04 -1.76
CA ASP A 68 -6.74 0.20 -2.15
C ASP A 68 -5.24 0.18 -1.82
N VAL A 69 -4.52 1.08 -2.49
CA VAL A 69 -3.11 1.34 -2.24
C VAL A 69 -2.96 2.85 -2.11
N SER A 70 -2.19 3.29 -1.13
CA SER A 70 -1.92 4.70 -0.86
C SER A 70 -0.44 4.92 -0.58
N PHE A 71 0.06 6.07 -1.02
CA PHE A 71 1.37 6.57 -0.61
C PHE A 71 1.22 7.42 0.66
N HIS A 72 2.07 7.17 1.65
CA HIS A 72 2.14 7.94 2.88
C HIS A 72 3.58 8.35 3.15
N LEU A 73 3.81 9.64 3.32
CA LEU A 73 5.07 10.18 3.81
C LEU A 73 4.92 10.45 5.31
N SER A 74 5.78 9.84 6.11
CA SER A 74 5.86 10.09 7.55
C SER A 74 7.30 10.38 7.90
N GLU A 75 7.50 11.44 8.67
CA GLU A 75 8.77 11.73 9.32
C GLU A 75 8.88 10.87 10.58
N ASP A 76 10.08 10.42 10.92
CA ASP A 76 10.34 9.76 12.19
C ASP A 76 10.54 10.84 13.28
N PRO A 77 9.65 10.95 14.28
CA PRO A 77 9.78 11.95 15.34
C PRO A 77 11.03 11.77 16.21
N SER A 78 11.67 10.60 16.15
CA SER A 78 12.93 10.30 16.84
C SER A 78 14.18 10.65 16.03
N ASP A 79 14.04 10.88 14.72
CA ASP A 79 15.13 11.24 13.81
C ASP A 79 15.15 12.76 13.53
N THR A 80 15.81 13.49 14.42
CA THR A 80 15.92 14.97 14.35
C THR A 80 16.88 15.48 13.26
N LEU A 81 17.52 14.60 12.48
CA LEU A 81 18.56 14.95 11.49
C LEU A 81 18.06 14.98 10.04
N GLN A 82 16.79 14.64 9.76
CA GLN A 82 16.22 14.58 8.40
C GLN A 82 15.82 15.96 7.82
N PHE A 83 16.18 17.07 8.48
CA PHE A 83 16.04 18.40 7.89
C PHE A 83 17.15 18.63 6.84
N ARG A 84 16.91 18.18 5.60
CA ARG A 84 17.69 18.66 4.44
C ARG A 84 16.84 19.60 3.60
N GLN A 85 16.97 20.89 3.91
CA GLN A 85 16.43 21.98 3.13
C GLN A 85 17.30 22.16 1.88
N VAL A 86 16.69 22.05 0.69
CA VAL A 86 17.19 22.62 -0.56
C VAL A 86 16.08 23.44 -1.21
#